data_AF-W0MYY5-F1
#
_entry.id   AF-W0MYY5-F1
#
_cell.length_a   1.000
_cell.length_b   1.000
_cell.length_c   1.000
_cell.angle_alpha   90.00
_cell.angle_beta   90.00
_cell.angle_gamma   90.00
#
_symmetry.space_group_name_H-M   'P 1'
#
loop_
_entity.id
_entity.type
_entity.pdbx_description
1 polymer ?
#
loop_
_entity_poly.entity_id
_entity_poly.type
_entity_poly.pdbx_seq_one_letter_code
_entity_poly.pdbx_strand_id
1 'polypeptide(L)'
;MPLDPIPTTLRSQRLNQITHAPHEQLDKAVKAYAPFATLVSYARFVVAQYLFQSELQSLYNDPALQAIIHDLPARCRAAQAKADLADLNMDIPLPVPGAVHGTHNAEALGWLFVSEGSKLGAAFLIKRAEALNLSDRFGARHLGEPEGGRAAGWKTFVRTLDDLPLTAGQEAQLDQGAIAAFERFNVLLQHAYIDAPVAEAAQA
;
A
#
# COMPACT_ATOMS: atom_id res chain seq x y z
N MET A 1 -17.58 35.65 6.06
CA MET A 1 -17.03 34.83 4.96
C MET A 1 -18.18 34.07 4.34
N PRO A 2 -18.41 34.15 3.01
CA PRO A 2 -19.35 33.25 2.37
C PRO A 2 -18.80 31.82 2.50
N LEU A 3 -19.68 30.89 2.85
CA LEU A 3 -19.38 29.47 2.83
C LEU A 3 -19.11 29.08 1.37
N ASP A 4 -17.94 28.51 1.10
CA ASP A 4 -17.64 27.98 -0.22
C ASP A 4 -18.68 26.92 -0.61
N PRO A 5 -19.09 26.84 -1.88
CA PRO A 5 -20.07 25.85 -2.33
C PRO A 5 -19.57 24.44 -2.00
N ILE A 6 -20.47 23.61 -1.45
CA ILE A 6 -20.18 22.21 -1.12
C ILE A 6 -19.70 21.51 -2.41
N PRO A 7 -18.49 20.93 -2.43
CA PRO A 7 -18.02 20.16 -3.57
C PRO A 7 -19.01 19.03 -3.87
N THR A 8 -19.48 18.95 -5.12
CA THR A 8 -20.45 17.90 -5.54
C THR A 8 -19.83 16.50 -5.64
N THR A 9 -18.51 16.40 -5.52
CA THR A 9 -17.73 15.16 -5.65
C THR A 9 -17.12 14.81 -4.29
N LEU A 10 -17.25 13.55 -3.86
CA LEU A 10 -16.62 13.08 -2.63
C LEU A 10 -15.10 13.10 -2.77
N ARG A 11 -14.38 13.35 -1.67
CA ARG A 11 -12.90 13.41 -1.64
C ARG A 11 -12.28 12.13 -2.16
N SER A 12 -12.84 10.99 -1.77
CA SER A 12 -12.47 9.67 -2.25
C SER A 12 -12.65 9.46 -3.75
N GLN A 13 -13.70 10.05 -4.35
CA GLN A 13 -13.92 10.01 -5.79
C GLN A 13 -12.90 10.88 -6.53
N ARG A 14 -12.59 12.07 -6.01
CA ARG A 14 -11.51 12.93 -6.53
C ARG A 14 -10.18 12.19 -6.49
N LEU A 15 -9.86 11.56 -5.37
CA LEU A 15 -8.63 10.78 -5.20
C LEU A 15 -8.51 9.64 -6.21
N ASN A 16 -9.58 8.88 -6.43
CA ASN A 16 -9.61 7.84 -7.46
C ASN A 16 -9.34 8.42 -8.86
N GLN A 17 -9.86 9.61 -9.17
CA GLN A 17 -9.67 10.25 -10.47
C GLN A 17 -8.20 10.68 -10.67
N ILE A 18 -7.61 11.39 -9.71
CA ILE A 18 -6.24 11.92 -9.84
C ILE A 18 -5.19 10.79 -9.80
N THR A 19 -5.49 9.70 -9.10
CA THR A 19 -4.59 8.54 -9.00
C THR A 19 -4.82 7.50 -10.09
N HIS A 20 -5.79 7.69 -10.99
CA HIS A 20 -6.07 6.74 -12.07
C HIS A 20 -4.86 6.48 -12.96
N ALA A 21 -4.22 7.53 -13.47
CA ALA A 21 -3.05 7.39 -14.34
C ALA A 21 -1.84 6.75 -13.63
N PRO A 22 -1.43 7.20 -12.42
CA PRO A 22 -0.42 6.51 -11.63
C PRO A 22 -0.74 5.02 -11.37
N HIS A 23 -2.01 4.71 -11.06
CA HIS A 23 -2.46 3.33 -10.85
C HIS A 23 -2.33 2.48 -12.11
N GLU A 24 -2.78 2.97 -13.28
CA GLU A 24 -2.62 2.25 -14.55
C GLU A 24 -1.16 2.00 -14.91
N GLN A 25 -0.29 2.98 -14.66
CA GLN A 25 1.14 2.86 -14.93
C GLN A 25 1.79 1.80 -14.02
N LEU A 26 1.40 1.79 -12.74
CA LEU A 26 1.83 0.77 -11.80
C LEU A 26 1.33 -0.63 -12.19
N ASP A 27 0.05 -0.78 -12.57
CA ASP A 27 -0.50 -2.07 -12.99
C ASP A 27 0.25 -2.63 -14.21
N LYS A 28 0.59 -1.79 -15.19
CA LYS A 28 1.43 -2.16 -16.34
C LYS A 28 2.82 -2.63 -15.89
N ALA A 29 3.47 -1.91 -14.97
CA ALA A 29 4.79 -2.28 -14.46
C ALA A 29 4.75 -3.63 -13.73
N VAL A 30 3.78 -3.81 -12.83
CA VAL A 30 3.57 -5.08 -12.11
C VAL A 30 3.32 -6.23 -13.10
N LYS A 31 2.51 -6.02 -14.14
CA LYS A 31 2.29 -7.03 -15.18
C LYS A 31 3.57 -7.37 -15.94
N ALA A 32 4.38 -6.38 -16.31
CA ALA A 32 5.63 -6.57 -17.04
C ALA A 32 6.65 -7.42 -16.26
N TYR A 33 6.70 -7.28 -14.94
CA TYR A 33 7.57 -8.09 -14.09
C TYR A 33 7.07 -9.51 -13.82
N ALA A 34 5.83 -9.82 -14.20
CA ALA A 34 5.22 -11.15 -14.05
C ALA A 34 5.43 -11.78 -12.64
N PRO A 35 4.99 -11.13 -11.55
CA PRO A 35 5.26 -11.53 -10.17
C PRO A 35 4.82 -12.95 -9.83
N PHE A 36 3.82 -13.49 -10.52
CA PHE A 36 3.27 -14.82 -10.24
C PHE A 36 3.76 -15.90 -11.21
N ALA A 37 4.78 -15.61 -12.03
CA ALA A 37 5.34 -16.58 -12.97
C ALA A 37 6.25 -17.61 -12.29
N THR A 38 6.98 -17.20 -11.25
CA THR A 38 7.90 -18.05 -10.49
C THR A 38 7.95 -17.59 -9.03
N LEU A 39 8.36 -18.48 -8.12
CA LEU A 39 8.60 -18.11 -6.71
C LEU A 39 9.65 -17.00 -6.58
N VAL A 40 10.70 -17.01 -7.42
CA VAL A 40 11.73 -15.95 -7.42
C VAL A 40 11.14 -14.60 -7.81
N SER A 41 10.31 -14.55 -8.85
CA SER A 41 9.63 -13.31 -9.25
C SER A 41 8.67 -12.83 -8.17
N TYR A 42 7.97 -13.75 -7.50
CA TYR A 42 7.07 -13.42 -6.41
C TYR A 42 7.80 -12.90 -5.18
N ALA A 43 8.94 -13.48 -4.81
CA ALA A 43 9.76 -13.01 -3.70
C ALA A 43 10.21 -11.55 -3.89
N ARG A 44 10.58 -11.15 -5.12
CA ARG A 44 10.86 -9.75 -5.47
C ARG A 44 9.63 -8.86 -5.30
N PHE A 45 8.44 -9.34 -5.66
CA PHE A 45 7.20 -8.62 -5.38
C PHE A 45 6.98 -8.41 -3.88
N VAL A 46 7.21 -9.43 -3.05
CA VAL A 46 7.10 -9.33 -1.59
C VAL A 46 8.13 -8.34 -1.02
N VAL A 47 9.35 -8.28 -1.58
CA VAL A 47 10.35 -7.26 -1.20
C VAL A 47 9.80 -5.84 -1.41
N ALA A 48 9.23 -5.55 -2.58
CA ALA A 48 8.63 -4.23 -2.85
C ALA A 48 7.47 -3.91 -1.88
N GLN A 49 6.62 -4.90 -1.61
CA GLN A 49 5.50 -4.78 -0.68
C GLN A 49 5.97 -4.51 0.75
N TYR A 50 6.99 -5.24 1.22
CA TYR A 50 7.58 -5.06 2.53
C TYR A 50 8.21 -3.68 2.67
N LEU A 51 9.04 -3.26 1.71
CA LEU A 51 9.68 -1.94 1.73
C LEU A 51 8.63 -0.84 1.88
N PHE A 52 7.60 -0.86 1.04
CA PHE A 52 6.53 0.15 1.09
C PHE A 52 5.79 0.14 2.43
N GLN A 53 5.34 -1.03 2.90
CA GLN A 53 4.63 -1.13 4.18
C GLN A 53 5.51 -0.75 5.38
N SER A 54 6.81 -1.03 5.33
CA SER A 54 7.76 -0.68 6.39
C SER A 54 7.94 0.84 6.52
N GLU A 55 7.95 1.57 5.40
CA GLU A 55 8.04 3.04 5.39
C GLU A 55 6.78 3.68 5.98
N LEU A 56 5.62 3.07 5.75
CA LEU A 56 4.34 3.55 6.27
C LEU A 56 4.11 3.21 7.75
N GLN A 57 4.97 2.40 8.37
CA GLN A 57 4.76 1.95 9.74
C GLN A 57 4.67 3.11 10.73
N SER A 58 5.43 4.19 10.52
CA SER A 58 5.33 5.40 11.35
C SER A 58 3.95 6.07 11.23
N LEU A 59 3.38 6.14 10.02
CA LEU A 59 2.06 6.71 9.77
C LEU A 59 0.96 5.87 10.41
N TYR A 60 1.03 4.55 10.25
CA TYR A 60 0.04 3.63 10.85
C TYR A 60 0.04 3.67 12.39
N ASN A 61 1.13 4.12 13.00
CA ASN A 61 1.28 4.24 14.45
C ASN A 61 1.28 5.69 14.95
N ASP A 62 1.00 6.67 14.07
CA ASP A 62 0.94 8.07 14.47
C ASP A 62 -0.30 8.35 15.35
N PRO A 63 -0.14 8.87 16.57
CA PRO A 63 -1.27 9.13 17.47
C PRO A 63 -2.33 10.09 16.91
N ALA A 64 -1.93 11.08 16.10
CA ALA A 64 -2.87 12.03 15.50
C ALA A 64 -3.70 11.36 14.40
N LEU A 65 -3.10 10.45 13.62
CA LEU A 65 -3.83 9.67 12.62
C LEU A 65 -4.73 8.60 13.27
N GLN A 66 -4.30 8.01 14.39
CA GLN A 66 -5.13 7.10 15.18
C GLN A 66 -6.36 7.78 15.82
N ALA A 67 -6.25 9.07 16.15
CA ALA A 67 -7.39 9.85 16.61
C ALA A 67 -8.47 10.04 15.52
N ILE A 68 -8.09 9.89 14.24
CA ILE A 68 -9.00 9.95 13.09
C ILE A 68 -9.49 8.55 12.70
N ILE A 69 -8.57 7.58 12.66
CA ILE A 69 -8.81 6.20 12.25
C ILE A 69 -8.43 5.28 13.42
N HIS A 70 -9.39 4.96 14.28
CA HIS A 70 -9.11 4.27 15.55
C HIS A 70 -8.44 2.89 15.41
N ASP A 71 -8.74 2.16 14.34
CA ASP A 71 -8.18 0.83 14.07
C ASP A 71 -6.91 0.87 13.21
N LEU A 72 -6.30 2.05 13.01
CA LEU A 72 -5.19 2.25 12.09
C LEU A 72 -4.00 1.31 12.30
N PRO A 73 -3.50 1.06 13.52
CA PRO A 73 -2.33 0.18 13.70
C PRO A 73 -2.57 -1.24 13.19
N ALA A 74 -3.80 -1.75 13.34
CA ALA A 74 -4.19 -3.09 12.90
C ALA A 74 -4.28 -3.22 11.36
N ARG A 75 -4.32 -2.08 10.64
CA ARG A 75 -4.40 -2.06 9.18
C ARG A 75 -3.04 -2.24 8.50
N CYS A 76 -1.93 -1.97 9.19
CA CYS A 76 -0.59 -2.07 8.60
C CYS A 76 -0.25 -3.52 8.23
N ARG A 77 0.33 -3.74 7.04
CA ARG A 77 0.70 -5.08 6.55
C ARG A 77 2.20 -5.39 6.62
N ALA A 78 2.99 -4.52 7.26
CA ALA A 78 4.44 -4.67 7.33
C ALA A 78 4.87 -5.96 8.04
N ALA A 79 4.18 -6.34 9.11
CA ALA A 79 4.48 -7.57 9.86
C ALA A 79 4.18 -8.83 9.02
N GLN A 80 3.07 -8.83 8.29
CA GLN A 80 2.67 -9.92 7.40
C GLN A 80 3.65 -10.05 6.23
N ALA A 81 4.01 -8.95 5.58
CA ALA A 81 4.99 -8.96 4.50
C ALA A 81 6.38 -9.39 4.97
N LYS A 82 6.78 -9.01 6.19
CA LYS A 82 8.03 -9.49 6.82
C LYS A 82 8.01 -11.00 7.05
N ALA A 83 6.90 -11.55 7.53
CA ALA A 83 6.73 -12.98 7.71
C ALA A 83 6.73 -13.72 6.36
N ASP A 84 6.16 -13.12 5.32
CA ASP A 84 6.21 -13.68 3.96
C ASP A 84 7.64 -13.75 3.43
N LEU A 85 8.48 -12.72 3.67
CA LEU A 85 9.91 -12.78 3.32
C LEU A 85 10.61 -13.95 4.02
N ALA A 86 10.32 -14.17 5.31
CA ALA A 86 10.89 -15.28 6.06
C ALA A 86 10.43 -16.63 5.52
N ASP A 87 9.13 -16.80 5.21
CA ASP A 87 8.59 -18.02 4.59
C ASP A 87 9.25 -18.32 3.23
N LEU A 88 9.67 -17.27 2.50
CA LEU A 88 10.35 -17.36 1.21
C LEU A 88 11.87 -17.41 1.30
N ASN A 89 12.44 -17.52 2.51
CA ASN A 89 13.89 -17.51 2.76
C ASN A 89 14.61 -16.26 2.20
N MET A 90 13.93 -15.11 2.24
CA MET A 90 14.49 -13.83 1.83
C MET A 90 14.98 -13.04 3.03
N ASP A 91 16.17 -12.44 2.90
CA ASP A 91 16.65 -11.46 3.86
C ASP A 91 15.75 -10.21 3.89
N ILE A 92 15.75 -9.52 5.02
CA ILE A 92 15.09 -8.23 5.14
C ILE A 92 15.87 -7.20 4.31
N PRO A 93 15.25 -6.57 3.29
CA PRO A 93 15.94 -5.62 2.44
C PRO A 93 16.34 -4.38 3.23
N LEU A 94 17.48 -3.78 2.84
CA LEU A 94 17.91 -2.50 3.38
C LEU A 94 16.95 -1.38 2.95
N PRO A 95 16.77 -0.33 3.76
CA PRO A 95 15.97 0.83 3.36
C PRO A 95 16.47 1.48 2.07
N VAL A 96 15.55 1.86 1.20
CA VAL A 96 15.84 2.59 -0.04
C VAL A 96 15.74 4.10 0.23
N PRO A 97 16.69 4.94 -0.23
CA PRO A 97 16.61 6.39 -0.05
C PRO A 97 15.31 7.00 -0.57
N GLY A 98 14.84 8.08 0.05
CA GLY A 98 13.60 8.78 -0.33
C GLY A 98 12.33 8.20 0.29
N ALA A 99 12.45 7.47 1.40
CA ALA A 99 11.30 7.03 2.19
C ALA A 99 10.50 8.23 2.71
N VAL A 100 9.19 8.03 2.91
CA VAL A 100 8.33 9.05 3.50
C VAL A 100 8.75 9.32 4.95
N HIS A 101 8.98 10.59 5.29
CA HIS A 101 9.35 11.03 6.63
C HIS A 101 8.61 12.31 7.02
N GLY A 102 8.16 12.40 8.26
CA GLY A 102 7.67 13.66 8.84
C GLY A 102 6.34 14.18 8.27
N THR A 103 5.59 13.37 7.53
CA THR A 103 4.25 13.72 7.07
C THR A 103 3.26 13.49 8.23
N HIS A 104 3.00 14.52 9.02
CA HIS A 104 2.00 14.49 10.11
C HIS A 104 0.68 15.18 9.73
N ASN A 105 0.50 15.45 8.44
CA ASN A 105 -0.57 16.30 7.91
C ASN A 105 -1.48 15.51 6.95
N ALA A 106 -2.38 16.21 6.26
CA ALA A 106 -3.30 15.63 5.28
C ALA A 106 -2.60 14.84 4.16
N GLU A 107 -1.34 15.13 3.87
CA GLU A 107 -0.49 14.32 2.99
C GLU A 107 -0.41 12.84 3.43
N ALA A 108 -0.25 12.57 4.73
CA ALA A 108 -0.20 11.20 5.25
C ALA A 108 -1.50 10.43 5.01
N LEU A 109 -2.65 11.12 5.02
CA LEU A 109 -3.93 10.51 4.67
C LEU A 109 -3.97 10.09 3.20
N GLY A 110 -3.29 10.81 2.30
CA GLY A 110 -3.10 10.41 0.92
C GLY A 110 -2.27 9.13 0.77
N TRP A 111 -1.17 9.01 1.53
CA TRP A 111 -0.37 7.78 1.58
C TRP A 111 -1.17 6.59 2.12
N LEU A 112 -1.93 6.80 3.19
CA LEU A 112 -2.81 5.79 3.76
C LEU A 112 -3.92 5.39 2.77
N PHE A 113 -4.48 6.33 2.01
CA PHE A 113 -5.49 6.03 0.99
C PHE A 113 -4.97 5.04 -0.05
N VAL A 114 -3.76 5.25 -0.56
CA VAL A 114 -3.15 4.33 -1.54
C VAL A 114 -2.84 2.97 -0.91
N SER A 115 -2.27 2.96 0.29
CA SER A 115 -1.97 1.71 1.00
C SER A 115 -3.23 0.89 1.32
N GLU A 116 -4.28 1.53 1.84
CA GLU A 116 -5.55 0.87 2.14
C GLU A 116 -6.26 0.42 0.86
N GLY A 117 -6.26 1.25 -0.19
CA GLY A 117 -6.87 0.92 -1.49
C GLY A 117 -6.23 -0.30 -2.15
N SER A 118 -4.91 -0.47 -2.03
CA SER A 118 -4.19 -1.62 -2.58
C SER A 118 -4.70 -2.99 -2.06
N LYS A 119 -5.36 -3.01 -0.90
CA LYS A 119 -5.92 -4.25 -0.31
C LYS A 119 -7.13 -4.77 -1.06
N LEU A 120 -7.86 -3.92 -1.80
CA LEU A 120 -8.99 -4.37 -2.62
C LEU A 120 -8.51 -5.31 -3.74
N GLY A 121 -7.43 -4.93 -4.41
CA GLY A 121 -6.80 -5.75 -5.46
C GLY A 121 -6.18 -7.04 -4.93
N ALA A 122 -5.79 -7.08 -3.65
CA ALA A 122 -5.15 -8.26 -3.03
C ALA A 122 -6.02 -9.52 -3.09
N ALA A 123 -7.35 -9.39 -3.17
CA ALA A 123 -8.26 -10.51 -3.34
C ALA A 123 -8.03 -11.29 -4.65
N PHE A 124 -7.58 -10.62 -5.71
CA PHE A 124 -7.22 -11.25 -6.97
C PHE A 124 -5.78 -11.80 -6.93
N LEU A 125 -4.88 -11.10 -6.25
CA LEU A 125 -3.48 -11.49 -6.15
C LEU A 125 -3.29 -12.77 -5.34
N ILE A 126 -4.03 -12.95 -4.24
CA ILE A 126 -3.89 -14.17 -3.43
C ILE A 126 -4.25 -15.44 -4.22
N LYS A 127 -5.27 -15.39 -5.08
CA LYS A 127 -5.63 -16.49 -5.99
C LYS A 127 -4.52 -16.84 -6.98
N ARG A 128 -3.70 -15.87 -7.36
CA ARG A 128 -2.53 -16.11 -8.23
C ARG A 128 -1.36 -16.69 -7.43
N ALA A 129 -1.20 -16.28 -6.17
CA ALA A 129 -0.19 -16.82 -5.27
C ALA A 129 -0.43 -18.31 -4.95
N GLU A 130 -1.69 -18.75 -4.91
CA GLU A 130 -2.07 -20.16 -4.73
C GLU A 130 -1.44 -21.08 -5.81
N ALA A 131 -1.29 -20.60 -7.05
CA ALA A 131 -0.63 -21.35 -8.12
C ALA A 131 0.88 -21.57 -7.88
N LEU A 132 1.47 -20.82 -6.94
CA LEU A 132 2.85 -20.98 -6.46
C LEU A 132 2.90 -21.74 -5.12
N ASN A 133 1.81 -22.39 -4.70
CA ASN A 133 1.64 -23.06 -3.40
C ASN A 133 1.77 -22.12 -2.19
N LEU A 134 1.42 -20.84 -2.36
CA LEU A 134 1.43 -19.85 -1.28
C LEU A 134 0.02 -19.59 -0.76
N SER A 135 -0.09 -19.10 0.47
CA SER A 135 -1.37 -18.82 1.12
C SER A 135 -1.26 -17.70 2.15
N ASP A 136 -2.40 -17.28 2.70
CA ASP A 136 -2.48 -16.36 3.84
C ASP A 136 -1.82 -16.89 5.13
N ARG A 137 -1.36 -18.14 5.13
CA ARG A 137 -0.62 -18.78 6.22
C ARG A 137 0.82 -19.13 5.86
N PHE A 138 1.26 -18.87 4.63
CA PHE A 138 2.63 -19.16 4.18
C PHE A 138 2.96 -18.35 2.92
N GLY A 139 3.88 -17.40 3.03
CA GLY A 139 4.42 -16.60 1.91
C GLY A 139 3.45 -15.61 1.23
N ALA A 140 2.16 -15.59 1.57
CA ALA A 140 1.18 -14.61 1.06
C ALA A 140 0.26 -14.03 2.15
N ARG A 141 0.72 -14.00 3.40
CA ARG A 141 0.03 -13.41 4.56
C ARG A 141 -0.37 -11.96 4.30
N HIS A 142 0.47 -11.17 3.62
CA HIS A 142 0.18 -9.77 3.31
C HIS A 142 -0.97 -9.59 2.29
N LEU A 143 -1.35 -10.65 1.56
CA LEU A 143 -2.50 -10.65 0.65
C LEU A 143 -3.77 -11.19 1.33
N GLY A 144 -3.64 -11.73 2.55
CA GLY A 144 -4.72 -12.30 3.33
C GLY A 144 -5.90 -11.34 3.51
N GLU A 145 -7.08 -11.93 3.72
CA GLU A 145 -8.26 -11.12 4.02
C GLU A 145 -8.15 -10.53 5.44
N PRO A 146 -8.27 -9.19 5.60
CA PRO A 146 -8.28 -8.59 6.93
C PRO A 146 -9.55 -9.00 7.68
N GLU A 147 -9.47 -8.95 9.01
CA GLU A 147 -10.64 -9.08 9.88
C GLU A 147 -11.73 -8.07 9.48
N GLY A 148 -12.99 -8.51 9.49
CA GLY A 148 -14.12 -7.70 9.02
C GLY A 148 -14.26 -7.59 7.49
N GLY A 149 -13.29 -8.07 6.72
CA GLY A 149 -13.36 -8.17 5.26
C GLY A 149 -12.96 -6.89 4.51
N ARG A 150 -12.36 -7.08 3.33
CA ARG A 150 -11.74 -5.99 2.52
C ARG A 150 -12.72 -4.87 2.19
N ALA A 151 -13.93 -5.23 1.74
CA ALA A 151 -14.92 -4.27 1.28
C ALA A 151 -15.46 -3.39 2.42
N ALA A 152 -15.72 -3.99 3.59
CA ALA A 152 -16.18 -3.23 4.75
C ALA A 152 -15.06 -2.34 5.31
N GLY A 153 -13.84 -2.88 5.44
CA GLY A 153 -12.68 -2.12 5.90
C GLY A 153 -12.37 -0.91 5.02
N TRP A 154 -12.51 -1.06 3.70
CA TRP A 154 -12.38 0.06 2.74
C TRP A 154 -13.50 1.08 2.89
N LYS A 155 -14.77 0.65 2.89
CA LYS A 155 -15.91 1.57 3.03
C LYS A 155 -15.81 2.43 4.30
N THR A 156 -15.41 1.83 5.42
CA THR A 156 -15.22 2.56 6.68
C THR A 156 -14.10 3.58 6.57
N PHE A 157 -12.93 3.19 6.05
CA PHE A 157 -11.79 4.09 5.85
C PHE A 157 -12.16 5.29 4.98
N VAL A 158 -12.80 5.04 3.84
CA VAL A 158 -13.14 6.08 2.87
C VAL A 158 -14.20 7.04 3.42
N ARG A 159 -15.21 6.53 4.14
CA ARG A 159 -16.20 7.38 4.82
C ARG A 159 -15.51 8.31 5.83
N THR A 160 -14.63 7.78 6.67
CA THR A 160 -13.85 8.61 7.60
C THR A 160 -13.08 9.70 6.85
N LEU A 161 -12.45 9.35 5.73
CA LEU A 161 -11.71 10.31 4.93
C LEU A 161 -12.61 11.38 4.33
N ASP A 162 -13.80 11.02 3.82
CA ASP A 162 -14.78 11.93 3.20
C ASP A 162 -15.41 12.90 4.21
N ASP A 163 -15.62 12.46 5.45
CA ASP A 163 -16.26 13.26 6.51
C ASP A 163 -15.30 14.24 7.20
N LEU A 164 -13.98 14.17 6.93
CA LEU A 164 -13.01 15.07 7.55
C LEU A 164 -13.18 16.53 7.10
N PRO A 165 -13.20 17.49 8.05
CA PRO A 165 -13.19 18.91 7.73
C PRO A 165 -11.76 19.34 7.35
N LEU A 166 -11.46 19.36 6.05
CA LEU A 166 -10.17 19.80 5.53
C LEU A 166 -10.28 21.17 4.86
N THR A 167 -9.26 22.00 5.05
CA THR A 167 -9.08 23.24 4.28
C THR A 167 -8.62 22.91 2.85
N ALA A 168 -8.79 23.84 1.91
CA ALA A 168 -8.31 23.67 0.53
C ALA A 168 -6.79 23.35 0.44
N GLY A 169 -5.98 23.90 1.36
CA GLY A 169 -4.56 23.57 1.44
C GLY A 169 -4.30 22.11 1.87
N GLN A 170 -5.09 21.62 2.83
CA GLN A 170 -5.02 20.22 3.26
C GLN A 170 -5.53 19.25 2.19
N GLU A 171 -6.54 19.64 1.42
CA GLU A 171 -7.00 18.87 0.25
C GLU A 171 -5.87 18.69 -0.78
N ALA A 172 -5.14 19.76 -1.09
CA ALA A 172 -4.01 19.71 -2.00
C ALA A 172 -2.85 18.84 -1.46
N GLN A 173 -2.55 18.93 -0.16
CA GLN A 173 -1.55 18.07 0.48
C GLN A 173 -1.94 16.58 0.40
N LEU A 174 -3.22 16.28 0.62
CA LEU A 174 -3.75 14.93 0.55
C LEU A 174 -3.65 14.35 -0.87
N ASP A 175 -3.96 15.16 -1.89
CA ASP A 175 -3.80 14.79 -3.29
C ASP A 175 -2.31 14.52 -3.62
N GLN A 176 -1.41 15.38 -3.16
CA GLN A 176 0.04 15.21 -3.33
C GLN A 176 0.54 13.92 -2.69
N GLY A 177 0.09 13.61 -1.47
CA GLY A 177 0.49 12.39 -0.76
C GLY A 177 0.03 11.12 -1.48
N ALA A 178 -1.17 11.12 -2.06
CA ALA A 178 -1.67 9.99 -2.83
C ALA A 178 -0.85 9.75 -4.11
N ILE A 179 -0.48 10.81 -4.83
CA ILE A 179 0.38 10.70 -6.02
C ILE A 179 1.78 10.21 -5.63
N ALA A 180 2.38 10.82 -4.61
CA ALA A 180 3.71 10.46 -4.11
C ALA A 180 3.78 8.99 -3.65
N ALA A 181 2.69 8.45 -3.08
CA ALA A 181 2.63 7.04 -2.69
C ALA A 181 2.72 6.07 -3.88
N PHE A 182 2.03 6.37 -4.99
CA PHE A 182 2.16 5.57 -6.21
C PHE A 182 3.56 5.68 -6.83
N GLU A 183 4.11 6.89 -6.90
CA GLU A 183 5.47 7.12 -7.39
C GLU A 183 6.50 6.36 -6.55
N ARG A 184 6.36 6.40 -5.22
CA ARG A 184 7.24 5.68 -4.30
C ARG A 184 7.15 4.18 -4.51
N PHE A 185 5.94 3.62 -4.63
CA PHE A 185 5.80 2.19 -4.86
C PHE A 185 6.42 1.76 -6.20
N ASN A 186 6.35 2.59 -7.25
CA ASN A 186 7.07 2.32 -8.51
C ASN A 186 8.59 2.26 -8.33
N VAL A 187 9.18 3.19 -7.56
CA VAL A 187 10.63 3.17 -7.24
C VAL A 187 11.01 1.88 -6.50
N LEU A 188 10.23 1.49 -5.49
CA LEU A 188 10.48 0.28 -4.71
C LEU A 188 10.29 -1.00 -5.53
N LEU A 189 9.31 -1.01 -6.43
CA LEU A 189 9.10 -2.11 -7.37
C LEU A 189 10.29 -2.27 -8.32
N GLN A 190 10.77 -1.17 -8.91
CA GLN A 190 11.95 -1.20 -9.77
C GLN A 190 13.19 -1.69 -9.02
N HIS A 191 13.44 -1.16 -7.82
CA HIS A 191 14.54 -1.60 -6.97
C HIS A 191 14.49 -3.12 -6.69
N ALA A 192 13.32 -3.63 -6.33
CA ALA A 192 13.14 -5.04 -6.02
C ALA A 192 13.37 -5.98 -7.23
N TYR A 193 13.13 -5.50 -8.45
CA TYR A 193 13.25 -6.31 -9.66
C TYR A 193 14.57 -6.15 -10.43
N ILE A 194 15.24 -5.01 -10.28
CA ILE A 194 16.46 -4.70 -11.03
C ILE A 194 17.69 -4.80 -10.13
N ASP A 195 17.63 -4.20 -8.94
CA ASP A 195 18.82 -3.94 -8.13
C ASP A 195 18.97 -4.89 -6.94
N ALA A 196 17.87 -5.44 -6.43
CA ALA A 196 17.90 -6.30 -5.26
C ALA A 196 18.59 -7.65 -5.56
N PRO A 197 19.58 -8.07 -4.75
CA PRO A 197 20.20 -9.38 -4.88
C PRO A 197 19.16 -10.47 -4.60
N VAL A 198 19.13 -11.50 -5.44
CA VAL A 198 18.31 -12.69 -5.22
C VAL A 198 19.20 -13.71 -4.55
N ALA A 199 18.91 -14.08 -3.30
CA ALA A 199 19.37 -15.36 -2.79
C ALA A 199 18.72 -16.44 -3.66
N GLU A 200 19.52 -17.31 -4.29
CA GLU A 200 18.98 -18.45 -5.02
C GLU A 200 18.07 -19.23 -4.08
N ALA A 201 16.75 -19.14 -4.29
CA ALA A 201 15.78 -19.87 -3.50
C ALA A 201 16.12 -21.35 -3.66
N ALA A 202 16.66 -21.96 -2.60
CA ALA A 202 16.97 -23.37 -2.56
C ALA A 202 15.71 -24.13 -2.93
N GLN A 203 15.80 -24.91 -4.01
CA GLN A 203 14.76 -25.87 -4.39
C GLN A 203 14.56 -26.81 -3.19
N ALA A 204 13.35 -26.80 -2.63
CA ALA A 204 12.88 -27.87 -1.75
C ALA A 204 12.53 -29.10 -2.58
#